data_AF-T0GK05-F1
#
_entry.id   AF-T0GK05-F1
#
_cell.length_a   1.000
_cell.length_b   1.000
_cell.length_c   1.000
_cell.angle_alpha   90.00
_cell.angle_beta   90.00
_cell.angle_gamma   90.00
#
_symmetry.space_group_name_H-M   'P 1'
#
loop_
_entity.id
_entity.type
_entity.pdbx_description
1 polymer ?
#
loop_
_entity_poly.entity_id
_entity_poly.type
_entity_poly.pdbx_seq_one_letter_code
_entity_poly.pdbx_strand_id
1 'polypeptide(L)'
;MVVGSFTSVSLDPALVAFFPDRGSSSWARLRDCDYFCVNILGADQEPVCRKLASKEPDKFSGVPHRVSERGCPVLEDIVAWIECRRYSITDAGDHEMVTGEIVALDIAGGGLPLLFFQGGYGQFAPGALVSAEAPGLTLAQLRQVDRARSEMERLAVETGGRCIASVQAGQELIVAASAGQENESASATLVGQRLPFRMPTGSVFAAWMPEREVDHWLGRQDIKTREAAVNVLATVRKRGFSVGLINDAQRAFSAQLAAAYEGIAVETLEELISGLAYDPAEWNEAVKGDARVVSVPVFGIDGDIAMALTLYGFPKPPEGGVDAYIAHIVEAAARVSASLGAQVG
;
A
#
# COMPACT_ATOMS: atom_id res chain seq x y z
N MET A 1 -9.32 -27.85 -5.34
CA MET A 1 -10.34 -27.08 -6.08
C MET A 1 -10.09 -25.62 -5.78
N VAL A 2 -10.36 -24.71 -6.73
CA VAL A 2 -10.32 -23.26 -6.49
C VAL A 2 -11.72 -22.71 -6.75
N VAL A 3 -12.18 -21.80 -5.89
CA VAL A 3 -13.50 -21.16 -5.99
C VAL A 3 -13.35 -19.65 -5.83
N GLY A 4 -14.10 -18.87 -6.61
CA GLY A 4 -14.21 -17.42 -6.46
C GLY A 4 -15.46 -16.97 -5.70
N SER A 5 -16.26 -17.92 -5.23
CA SER A 5 -17.62 -17.70 -4.69
C SER A 5 -17.72 -17.82 -3.17
N PHE A 6 -16.59 -17.76 -2.46
CA PHE A 6 -16.53 -17.91 -1.01
C PHE A 6 -17.12 -16.70 -0.28
N THR A 7 -17.96 -16.92 0.72
CA THR A 7 -18.62 -15.85 1.48
C THR A 7 -18.94 -16.23 2.93
N SER A 8 -19.08 -15.24 3.80
CA SER A 8 -19.62 -15.40 5.15
C SER A 8 -21.14 -15.54 5.13
N VAL A 9 -21.71 -16.38 5.99
CA VAL A 9 -23.16 -16.67 6.05
C VAL A 9 -23.77 -16.31 7.40
N SER A 10 -23.12 -16.69 8.51
CA SER A 10 -23.67 -16.51 9.86
C SER A 10 -22.54 -16.38 10.89
N LEU A 11 -22.83 -15.71 12.00
CA LEU A 11 -21.94 -15.63 13.17
C LEU A 11 -22.31 -16.64 14.27
N ASP A 12 -23.59 -16.99 14.42
CA ASP A 12 -24.05 -17.98 15.41
C ASP A 12 -25.10 -18.92 14.80
N PRO A 13 -24.73 -20.18 14.43
CA PRO A 13 -23.36 -20.69 14.41
C PRO A 13 -22.50 -19.95 13.37
N ALA A 14 -21.17 -20.03 13.51
CA ALA A 14 -20.24 -19.42 12.56
C ALA A 14 -20.23 -20.22 11.25
N LEU A 15 -20.84 -19.66 10.20
CA LEU A 15 -21.03 -20.33 8.91
C LEU A 15 -20.41 -19.56 7.76
N VAL A 16 -19.85 -20.31 6.81
CA VAL A 16 -19.38 -19.82 5.50
C VAL A 16 -20.00 -20.64 4.38
N ALA A 17 -19.99 -20.10 3.16
CA ALA A 17 -20.46 -20.83 1.98
C ALA A 17 -19.56 -20.64 0.76
N PHE A 18 -19.62 -21.61 -0.15
CA PHE A 18 -19.08 -21.51 -1.50
C PHE A 18 -19.97 -22.29 -2.47
N PHE A 19 -19.79 -22.02 -3.76
CA PHE A 19 -20.65 -22.54 -4.82
C PHE A 19 -19.80 -23.31 -5.84
N PRO A 20 -19.59 -24.62 -5.68
CA PRO A 20 -18.92 -25.44 -6.67
C PRO A 20 -19.86 -25.79 -7.84
N ASP A 21 -19.30 -25.84 -9.04
CA ASP A 21 -19.94 -26.39 -10.22
C ASP A 21 -20.18 -27.90 -10.06
N ARG A 22 -21.37 -28.38 -10.45
CA ARG A 22 -21.75 -29.80 -10.35
C ARG A 22 -20.88 -30.73 -11.21
N GLY A 23 -20.31 -30.25 -12.30
CA GLY A 23 -19.40 -30.97 -13.18
C GLY A 23 -17.94 -31.00 -12.68
N SER A 24 -17.62 -30.32 -11.58
CA SER A 24 -16.27 -30.31 -11.03
C SER A 24 -15.84 -31.68 -10.49
N SER A 25 -14.81 -32.28 -11.10
CA SER A 25 -14.22 -33.53 -10.63
C SER A 25 -13.59 -33.40 -9.24
N SER A 26 -13.15 -32.19 -8.86
CA SER A 26 -12.64 -31.94 -7.52
C SER A 26 -13.76 -31.85 -6.49
N TRP A 27 -14.91 -31.28 -6.88
CA TRP A 27 -16.09 -31.25 -6.03
C TRP A 27 -16.65 -32.65 -5.79
N ALA A 28 -16.74 -33.48 -6.83
CA ALA A 28 -17.20 -34.86 -6.70
C ALA A 28 -16.42 -35.66 -5.63
N ARG A 29 -15.13 -35.38 -5.44
CA ARG A 29 -14.30 -36.01 -4.39
C ARG A 29 -14.48 -35.36 -3.01
N LEU A 30 -14.73 -34.06 -2.96
CA LEU A 30 -14.88 -33.29 -1.72
C LEU A 30 -16.29 -33.40 -1.12
N ARG A 31 -17.30 -33.66 -1.95
CA ARG A 31 -18.72 -33.71 -1.59
C ARG A 31 -19.01 -34.67 -0.43
N ASP A 32 -18.33 -35.81 -0.43
CA ASP A 32 -18.53 -36.89 0.55
C ASP A 32 -17.65 -36.72 1.81
N CYS A 33 -16.82 -35.68 1.88
CA CYS A 33 -16.03 -35.38 3.06
C CYS A 33 -16.88 -34.68 4.14
N ASP A 34 -16.64 -35.01 5.40
CA ASP A 34 -17.26 -34.33 6.53
C ASP A 34 -16.58 -33.00 6.87
N TYR A 35 -15.30 -32.87 6.54
CA TYR A 35 -14.49 -31.68 6.78
C TYR A 35 -13.81 -31.21 5.50
N PHE A 36 -13.64 -29.90 5.40
CA PHE A 36 -12.85 -29.27 4.35
C PHE A 36 -12.10 -28.06 4.92
N CYS A 37 -10.97 -27.73 4.29
CA CYS A 37 -10.21 -26.53 4.62
C CYS A 37 -10.21 -25.56 3.44
N VAL A 38 -10.56 -24.31 3.72
CA VAL A 38 -10.43 -23.18 2.80
C VAL A 38 -9.08 -22.55 3.05
N ASN A 39 -8.24 -22.50 2.02
CA ASN A 39 -6.93 -21.86 2.07
C ASN A 39 -7.01 -20.53 1.29
N ILE A 40 -6.69 -19.42 1.94
CA ILE A 40 -6.72 -18.07 1.35
C ILE A 40 -5.32 -17.76 0.85
N LEU A 41 -5.14 -17.75 -0.47
CA LEU A 41 -3.83 -17.66 -1.11
C LEU A 41 -3.27 -16.23 -1.12
N GLY A 42 -1.95 -16.13 -0.96
CA GLY A 42 -1.18 -14.90 -1.10
C GLY A 42 -0.97 -14.48 -2.55
N ALA A 43 -0.70 -13.19 -2.75
CA ALA A 43 -0.46 -12.53 -4.04
C ALA A 43 0.64 -13.17 -4.90
N ASP A 44 1.60 -13.85 -4.28
CA ASP A 44 2.72 -14.58 -4.88
C ASP A 44 2.36 -16.04 -5.25
N GLN A 45 1.20 -16.53 -4.80
CA GLN A 45 0.78 -17.92 -4.97
C GLN A 45 -0.07 -18.17 -6.23
N GLU A 46 0.04 -17.32 -7.26
CA GLU A 46 -0.57 -17.59 -8.57
C GLU A 46 -0.18 -18.97 -9.14
N PRO A 47 1.09 -19.40 -9.11
CA PRO A 47 1.47 -20.73 -9.60
C PRO A 47 0.75 -21.86 -8.87
N VAL A 48 0.61 -21.75 -7.55
CA VAL A 48 -0.12 -22.71 -6.70
C VAL A 48 -1.60 -22.71 -7.07
N CYS A 49 -2.21 -21.53 -7.21
CA CYS A 49 -3.62 -21.40 -7.59
C CYS A 49 -3.90 -22.07 -8.94
N ARG A 50 -3.08 -21.77 -9.97
CA ARG A 50 -3.21 -22.38 -11.30
C ARG A 50 -3.07 -23.89 -11.26
N LYS A 51 -2.12 -24.40 -10.47
CA LYS A 51 -1.92 -25.84 -10.29
C LYS A 51 -3.14 -26.51 -9.65
N LEU A 52 -3.66 -25.94 -8.56
CA LEU A 52 -4.83 -26.47 -7.85
C LEU A 52 -6.14 -26.33 -8.64
N ALA A 53 -6.21 -25.36 -9.56
CA ALA A 53 -7.31 -25.16 -10.52
C ALA A 53 -7.23 -26.06 -11.76
N SER A 54 -6.05 -26.61 -12.08
CA SER A 54 -5.82 -27.45 -13.26
C SER A 54 -6.64 -28.76 -13.26
N LYS A 55 -6.59 -29.51 -14.36
CA LYS A 55 -7.18 -30.86 -14.45
C LYS A 55 -6.18 -31.99 -14.12
N GLU A 56 -5.02 -31.65 -13.57
CA GLU A 56 -4.01 -32.65 -13.24
C GLU A 56 -4.51 -33.64 -12.17
N PRO A 57 -4.13 -34.94 -12.24
CA PRO A 57 -4.55 -35.93 -11.25
C PRO A 57 -3.98 -35.68 -9.85
N ASP A 58 -2.71 -35.28 -9.76
CA ASP A 58 -2.00 -34.99 -8.51
C ASP A 58 -1.67 -33.50 -8.39
N LYS A 59 -2.70 -32.73 -8.03
CA LYS A 59 -2.61 -31.27 -7.93
C LYS A 59 -1.76 -30.80 -6.74
N PHE A 60 -1.57 -31.66 -5.74
CA PHE A 60 -0.83 -31.33 -4.52
C PHE A 60 0.65 -31.69 -4.61
N SER A 61 1.07 -32.43 -5.64
CA SER A 61 2.49 -32.71 -5.92
C SER A 61 3.30 -31.42 -5.87
N GLY A 62 4.35 -31.37 -5.04
CA GLY A 62 5.23 -30.19 -4.94
C GLY A 62 4.57 -28.91 -4.42
N VAL A 63 3.36 -28.97 -3.84
CA VAL A 63 2.75 -27.88 -3.09
C VAL A 63 2.99 -28.14 -1.60
N PRO A 64 3.80 -27.33 -0.90
CA PRO A 64 4.02 -27.50 0.54
C PRO A 64 2.71 -27.37 1.32
N HIS A 65 2.42 -28.37 2.15
CA HIS A 65 1.24 -28.39 2.99
C HIS A 65 1.43 -29.34 4.17
N ARG A 66 0.76 -29.01 5.27
CA ARG A 66 0.54 -29.91 6.40
C ARG A 66 -0.85 -30.50 6.35
N VAL A 67 -1.05 -31.62 7.04
CA VAL A 67 -2.38 -32.21 7.25
C VAL A 67 -2.82 -31.87 8.67
N SER A 68 -4.04 -31.37 8.81
CA SER A 68 -4.60 -31.06 10.13
C SER A 68 -5.12 -32.29 10.87
N GLU A 69 -5.48 -32.10 12.14
CA GLU A 69 -6.09 -33.14 12.97
C GLU A 69 -7.36 -33.75 12.35
N ARG A 70 -8.03 -33.01 11.44
CA ARG A 70 -9.25 -33.43 10.74
C ARG A 70 -8.98 -33.97 9.34
N GLY A 71 -7.71 -34.20 8.99
CA GLY A 71 -7.31 -34.76 7.71
C GLY A 71 -7.39 -33.76 6.54
N CYS A 72 -7.48 -32.46 6.81
CA CYS A 72 -7.55 -31.44 5.76
C CYS A 72 -6.16 -30.90 5.40
N PRO A 73 -5.86 -30.69 4.10
CA PRO A 73 -4.62 -30.04 3.70
C PRO A 73 -4.68 -28.54 4.01
N VAL A 74 -3.72 -28.08 4.80
CA VAL A 74 -3.46 -26.67 5.07
C VAL A 74 -2.14 -26.31 4.41
N LEU A 75 -2.21 -25.43 3.41
CA LEU A 75 -1.05 -25.00 2.64
C LEU A 75 -0.12 -24.13 3.49
N GLU A 76 1.15 -24.09 3.14
CA GLU A 76 2.13 -23.18 3.74
C GLU A 76 2.13 -21.81 3.01
N ASP A 77 2.67 -20.78 3.66
CA ASP A 77 2.81 -19.42 3.12
C ASP A 77 1.50 -18.81 2.58
N ILE A 78 0.36 -19.19 3.16
CA ILE A 78 -0.96 -18.65 2.86
C ILE A 78 -1.32 -17.50 3.79
N VAL A 79 -2.26 -16.64 3.37
CA VAL A 79 -2.77 -15.53 4.20
C VAL A 79 -3.47 -16.07 5.43
N ALA A 80 -4.40 -17.01 5.24
CA ALA A 80 -5.19 -17.59 6.30
C ALA A 80 -5.80 -18.93 5.85
N TRP A 81 -6.25 -19.71 6.83
CA TRP A 81 -7.03 -20.92 6.57
C TRP A 81 -8.23 -21.01 7.48
N ILE A 82 -9.27 -21.68 6.99
CA ILE A 82 -10.54 -21.89 7.69
C ILE A 82 -10.95 -23.34 7.51
N GLU A 83 -10.91 -24.10 8.59
CA GLU A 83 -11.44 -25.45 8.64
C GLU A 83 -12.92 -25.46 8.98
N CYS A 84 -13.68 -26.18 8.17
CA CYS A 84 -15.12 -26.26 8.28
C CYS A 84 -15.57 -27.70 8.40
N ARG A 85 -16.56 -27.94 9.25
CA ARG A 85 -17.43 -29.12 9.16
C ARG A 85 -18.53 -28.84 8.14
N ARG A 86 -18.81 -29.77 7.23
CA ARG A 86 -19.90 -29.62 6.27
C ARG A 86 -21.23 -29.53 7.02
N TYR A 87 -21.89 -28.38 6.89
CA TYR A 87 -23.16 -28.07 7.55
C TYR A 87 -24.35 -28.48 6.68
N SER A 88 -24.34 -28.08 5.41
CA SER A 88 -25.38 -28.46 4.46
C SER A 88 -24.90 -28.33 3.01
N ILE A 89 -25.59 -29.03 2.10
CA ILE A 89 -25.50 -28.85 0.65
C ILE A 89 -26.90 -28.55 0.16
N THR A 90 -27.09 -27.47 -0.59
CA THR A 90 -28.39 -27.06 -1.16
C THR A 90 -28.27 -26.86 -2.66
N ASP A 91 -29.28 -27.26 -3.41
CA ASP A 91 -29.29 -27.09 -4.85
C ASP A 91 -29.35 -25.60 -5.25
N ALA A 92 -28.47 -25.20 -6.17
CA ALA A 92 -28.35 -23.84 -6.67
C ALA A 92 -28.19 -23.83 -8.20
N GLY A 93 -29.07 -24.55 -8.91
CA GLY A 93 -29.06 -24.64 -10.38
C GLY A 93 -27.99 -25.59 -10.92
N ASP A 94 -27.06 -25.07 -11.71
CA ASP A 94 -25.86 -25.78 -12.19
C ASP A 94 -24.75 -25.86 -11.14
N HIS A 95 -24.90 -25.13 -10.03
CA HIS A 95 -24.05 -25.19 -8.86
C HIS A 95 -24.78 -25.83 -7.67
N GLU A 96 -24.01 -26.17 -6.63
CA GLU A 96 -24.55 -26.43 -5.30
C GLU A 96 -24.10 -25.31 -4.36
N MET A 97 -24.89 -24.97 -3.35
CA MET A 97 -24.45 -24.11 -2.25
C MET A 97 -23.98 -25.00 -1.11
N VAL A 98 -22.69 -24.97 -0.82
CA VAL A 98 -22.09 -25.73 0.26
C VAL A 98 -21.91 -24.81 1.44
N THR A 99 -22.56 -25.12 2.56
CA THR A 99 -22.39 -24.38 3.82
C THR A 99 -21.47 -25.18 4.74
N GLY A 100 -20.48 -24.51 5.33
CA GLY A 100 -19.58 -25.08 6.32
C GLY A 100 -19.67 -24.33 7.64
N GLU A 101 -19.71 -25.06 8.74
CA GLU A 101 -19.57 -24.53 10.08
C GLU A 101 -18.08 -24.47 10.45
N ILE A 102 -17.61 -23.29 10.85
CA ILE A 102 -16.20 -23.07 11.18
C ILE A 102 -15.87 -23.80 12.48
N VAL A 103 -14.85 -24.66 12.44
CA VAL A 103 -14.38 -25.44 13.60
C VAL A 103 -12.95 -25.08 14.03
N ALA A 104 -12.17 -24.47 13.15
CA ALA A 104 -10.89 -23.87 13.44
C ALA A 104 -10.52 -22.88 12.33
N LEU A 105 -9.77 -21.83 12.66
CA LEU A 105 -9.21 -20.90 11.69
C LEU A 105 -7.94 -20.30 12.28
N ASP A 106 -7.03 -19.87 11.41
CA ASP A 106 -5.88 -19.09 11.83
C ASP A 106 -5.37 -18.19 10.68
N ILE A 107 -4.63 -17.16 11.06
CA ILE A 107 -3.85 -16.34 10.13
C ILE A 107 -2.47 -17.01 10.05
N ALA A 108 -2.14 -17.55 8.88
CA ALA A 108 -0.93 -18.35 8.72
C ALA A 108 0.28 -17.55 8.21
N GLY A 109 0.07 -16.32 7.72
CA GLY A 109 1.15 -15.45 7.24
C GLY A 109 0.74 -13.98 7.11
N GLY A 110 1.72 -13.11 6.89
CA GLY A 110 1.53 -11.71 6.51
C GLY A 110 1.68 -11.53 4.99
N GLY A 111 0.69 -10.95 4.33
CA GLY A 111 0.73 -10.73 2.87
C GLY A 111 -0.61 -10.26 2.30
N LEU A 112 -0.58 -9.72 1.07
CA LEU A 112 -1.80 -9.34 0.35
C LEU A 112 -2.44 -10.58 -0.31
N PRO A 113 -3.77 -10.64 -0.42
CA PRO A 113 -4.44 -11.79 -1.02
C PRO A 113 -4.28 -11.81 -2.55
N LEU A 114 -4.27 -13.01 -3.12
CA LEU A 114 -4.40 -13.22 -4.56
C LEU A 114 -5.79 -12.80 -5.03
N LEU A 115 -5.85 -11.96 -6.05
CA LEU A 115 -7.10 -11.60 -6.72
C LEU A 115 -7.26 -12.35 -8.03
N PHE A 116 -8.51 -12.69 -8.31
CA PHE A 116 -8.94 -13.15 -9.62
C PHE A 116 -9.97 -12.16 -10.18
N PHE A 117 -9.67 -11.57 -11.34
CA PHE A 117 -10.53 -10.57 -11.98
C PHE A 117 -10.48 -10.73 -13.50
N GLN A 118 -11.65 -10.81 -14.13
CA GLN A 118 -11.80 -10.94 -15.60
C GLN A 118 -10.92 -12.02 -16.25
N GLY A 119 -10.72 -13.17 -15.59
CA GLY A 119 -9.90 -14.27 -16.13
C GLY A 119 -8.39 -14.11 -15.89
N GLY A 120 -7.96 -12.96 -15.36
CA GLY A 120 -6.60 -12.70 -14.94
C GLY A 120 -6.41 -12.91 -13.43
N TYR A 121 -5.16 -13.13 -13.05
CA TYR A 121 -4.72 -13.04 -11.67
C TYR A 121 -4.10 -11.67 -11.43
N GLY A 122 -4.27 -11.15 -10.23
CA GLY A 122 -3.70 -9.90 -9.82
C GLY A 122 -3.53 -9.89 -8.32
N GLN A 123 -3.13 -8.74 -7.80
CA GLN A 123 -2.94 -8.53 -6.38
C GLN A 123 -3.94 -7.48 -5.93
N PHE A 124 -4.47 -7.65 -4.71
CA PHE A 124 -5.28 -6.60 -4.13
C PHE A 124 -4.36 -5.47 -3.70
N ALA A 125 -4.40 -4.36 -4.44
CA ALA A 125 -3.85 -3.09 -4.03
C ALA A 125 -5.00 -2.24 -3.47
N PRO A 126 -5.28 -2.31 -2.15
CA PRO A 126 -6.39 -1.56 -1.59
C PRO A 126 -6.20 -0.05 -1.82
N GLY A 127 -7.25 0.61 -2.32
CA GLY A 127 -7.30 2.08 -2.46
C GLY A 127 -7.21 2.84 -1.13
N ALA A 128 -7.43 2.14 -0.01
CA ALA A 128 -6.58 2.26 1.17
C ALA A 128 -6.77 1.00 2.03
N LEU A 129 -5.70 0.48 2.60
CA LEU A 129 -5.72 -0.37 3.78
C LEU A 129 -4.30 -0.33 4.30
N VAL A 130 -4.14 0.44 5.36
CA VAL A 130 -3.38 0.09 6.54
C VAL A 130 -2.88 -1.36 6.52
N SER A 131 -1.59 -1.56 6.24
CA SER A 131 -0.93 -2.82 6.57
C SER A 131 -0.88 -2.94 8.09
N ALA A 132 -1.49 -3.96 8.66
CA ALA A 132 -1.54 -4.15 10.11
C ALA A 132 -0.16 -4.44 10.74
N GLU A 133 0.87 -4.76 9.94
CA GLU A 133 2.20 -5.13 10.46
C GLU A 133 3.34 -4.74 9.48
N ALA A 134 3.45 -3.47 9.10
CA ALA A 134 4.77 -2.99 8.66
C ALA A 134 5.60 -2.72 9.92
N PRO A 135 6.76 -3.39 10.15
CA PRO A 135 7.61 -3.10 11.29
C PRO A 135 7.91 -1.60 11.35
N GLY A 136 7.51 -0.96 12.45
CA GLY A 136 7.63 0.49 12.66
C GLY A 136 6.36 1.33 12.45
N LEU A 137 5.26 0.75 11.92
CA LEU A 137 3.94 1.40 11.91
C LEU A 137 3.10 0.99 13.11
N THR A 138 2.55 1.98 13.81
CA THR A 138 1.62 1.75 14.91
C THR A 138 0.17 1.77 14.44
N LEU A 139 -0.72 1.03 15.13
CA LEU A 139 -2.16 1.10 14.89
C LEU A 139 -2.72 2.53 15.00
N ALA A 140 -2.09 3.40 15.80
CA ALA A 140 -2.44 4.80 15.93
C ALA A 140 -2.17 5.59 14.62
N GLN A 141 -0.97 5.46 14.05
CA GLN A 141 -0.62 6.08 12.77
C GLN A 141 -1.55 5.61 11.65
N LEU A 142 -1.87 4.32 11.65
CA LEU A 142 -2.76 3.72 10.68
C LEU A 142 -4.20 4.27 10.75
N ARG A 143 -4.72 4.46 11.96
CA ARG A 143 -6.02 5.15 12.17
C ARG A 143 -5.98 6.62 11.75
N GLN A 144 -4.85 7.29 11.92
CA GLN A 144 -4.69 8.67 11.43
C GLN A 144 -4.71 8.70 9.90
N VAL A 145 -3.98 7.81 9.22
CA VAL A 145 -3.97 7.70 7.76
C VAL A 145 -5.36 7.38 7.19
N ASP A 146 -6.13 6.51 7.85
CA ASP A 146 -7.51 6.19 7.42
C ASP A 146 -8.42 7.43 7.39
N ARG A 147 -8.21 8.40 8.29
CA ARG A 147 -8.93 9.69 8.27
C ARG A 147 -8.58 10.57 7.07
N ALA A 148 -7.41 10.37 6.46
CA ALA A 148 -7.00 11.10 5.28
C ALA A 148 -7.60 10.53 3.98
N ARG A 149 -8.12 9.29 3.98
CA ARG A 149 -8.56 8.57 2.77
C ARG A 149 -9.47 9.42 1.88
N SER A 150 -10.56 9.97 2.43
CA SER A 150 -11.55 10.70 1.64
C SER A 150 -10.99 11.99 1.02
N GLU A 151 -10.04 12.65 1.68
CA GLU A 151 -9.36 13.83 1.13
C GLU A 151 -8.34 13.45 0.06
N MET A 152 -7.63 12.33 0.24
CA MET A 152 -6.72 11.80 -0.78
C MET A 152 -7.46 11.41 -2.07
N GLU A 153 -8.60 10.73 -1.95
CA GLU A 153 -9.48 10.36 -3.08
C GLU A 153 -9.99 11.61 -3.81
N ARG A 154 -10.47 12.60 -3.06
CA ARG A 154 -10.92 13.88 -3.64
C ARG A 154 -9.77 14.57 -4.38
N LEU A 155 -8.61 14.68 -3.74
CA LEU A 155 -7.44 15.33 -4.33
C LEU A 155 -7.00 14.64 -5.63
N ALA A 156 -6.99 13.30 -5.65
CA ALA A 156 -6.67 12.53 -6.85
C ALA A 156 -7.64 12.84 -8.00
N VAL A 157 -8.95 12.91 -7.72
CA VAL A 157 -9.97 13.23 -8.73
C VAL A 157 -9.83 14.67 -9.22
N GLU A 158 -9.69 15.64 -8.32
CA GLU A 158 -9.63 17.07 -8.66
C GLU A 158 -8.36 17.45 -9.44
N THR A 159 -7.25 16.77 -9.17
CA THR A 159 -5.96 17.08 -9.80
C THR A 159 -5.66 16.20 -11.01
N GLY A 160 -6.38 15.08 -11.17
CA GLY A 160 -6.05 14.04 -12.16
C GLY A 160 -4.70 13.37 -11.92
N GLY A 161 -4.15 13.49 -10.70
CA GLY A 161 -2.90 12.86 -10.28
C GLY A 161 -3.13 11.77 -9.23
N ARG A 162 -2.03 11.31 -8.62
CA ARG A 162 -2.04 10.38 -7.50
C ARG A 162 -1.65 11.08 -6.21
N CYS A 163 -2.36 10.78 -5.14
CA CYS A 163 -2.04 11.21 -3.79
C CYS A 163 -1.61 10.01 -2.94
N ILE A 164 -0.48 10.10 -2.26
CA ILE A 164 -0.06 9.11 -1.25
C ILE A 164 0.00 9.76 0.13
N ALA A 165 -0.21 8.95 1.17
CA ALA A 165 0.12 9.32 2.54
C ALA A 165 1.36 8.52 2.96
N SER A 166 2.41 9.20 3.39
CA SER A 166 3.59 8.59 3.99
C SER A 166 3.73 8.96 5.46
N VAL A 167 4.36 8.08 6.23
CA VAL A 167 4.60 8.30 7.67
C VAL A 167 6.05 7.95 8.00
N GLN A 168 6.60 8.64 8.99
CA GLN A 168 7.95 8.35 9.49
C GLN A 168 7.91 7.19 10.49
N ALA A 169 8.74 6.18 10.25
CA ALA A 169 8.93 5.01 11.10
C ALA A 169 10.44 4.79 11.32
N GLY A 170 10.96 5.33 12.43
CA GLY A 170 12.40 5.26 12.73
C GLY A 170 13.24 6.00 11.70
N GLN A 171 14.07 5.27 10.95
CA GLN A 171 14.95 5.80 9.90
C GLN A 171 14.38 5.64 8.48
N GLU A 172 13.09 5.35 8.38
CA GLU A 172 12.43 5.14 7.10
C GLU A 172 11.13 5.94 7.04
N LEU A 173 10.73 6.27 5.81
CA LEU A 173 9.41 6.72 5.46
C LEU A 173 8.68 5.55 4.82
N ILE A 174 7.44 5.31 5.25
CA ILE A 174 6.62 4.21 4.74
C ILE A 174 5.41 4.82 4.05
N VAL A 175 5.17 4.42 2.80
CA VAL A 175 3.93 4.76 2.08
C VAL A 175 2.78 3.96 2.72
N ALA A 176 1.93 4.63 3.49
CA ALA A 176 0.86 3.99 4.26
C ALA A 176 -0.47 3.91 3.50
N ALA A 177 -0.71 4.81 2.54
CA ALA A 177 -1.87 4.79 1.67
C ALA A 177 -1.59 5.45 0.31
N SER A 178 -2.42 5.16 -0.69
CA SER A 178 -2.36 5.70 -2.04
C SER A 178 -3.76 5.81 -2.63
N ALA A 179 -4.07 6.92 -3.31
CA ALA A 179 -5.34 7.19 -3.98
C ALA A 179 -5.10 7.79 -5.37
N GLY A 180 -5.89 7.34 -6.37
CA GLY A 180 -5.77 7.77 -7.77
C GLY A 180 -5.05 6.76 -8.66
N GLN A 181 -5.38 6.78 -9.95
CA GLN A 181 -4.74 5.96 -10.97
C GLN A 181 -3.82 6.82 -11.84
N GLU A 182 -2.66 6.27 -12.21
CA GLU A 182 -1.81 6.85 -13.25
C GLU A 182 -2.41 6.53 -14.62
N ASN A 183 -2.20 7.42 -15.60
CA ASN A 183 -2.36 7.06 -17.01
C ASN A 183 -1.55 5.79 -17.32
N GLU A 184 -2.07 4.95 -18.22
CA GLU A 184 -1.78 3.53 -18.53
C GLU A 184 -0.30 3.07 -18.64
N SER A 185 0.70 3.93 -18.43
CA SER A 185 2.13 3.67 -18.69
C SER A 185 3.05 3.77 -17.47
N ALA A 186 2.56 4.19 -16.30
CA ALA A 186 3.40 4.36 -15.11
C ALA A 186 2.99 3.39 -14.00
N SER A 187 4.00 2.77 -13.39
CA SER A 187 3.83 1.69 -12.42
C SER A 187 3.32 2.20 -11.09
N ALA A 188 2.44 1.40 -10.47
CA ALA A 188 1.77 1.73 -9.23
C ALA A 188 2.77 1.92 -8.08
N THR A 189 2.72 3.07 -7.40
CA THR A 189 3.38 3.22 -6.11
C THR A 189 2.69 2.33 -5.10
N LEU A 190 3.48 1.47 -4.45
CA LEU A 190 2.98 0.41 -3.61
C LEU A 190 2.84 0.89 -2.16
N VAL A 191 1.68 0.65 -1.56
CA VAL A 191 1.53 0.77 -0.10
C VAL A 191 2.47 -0.23 0.57
N GLY A 192 3.17 0.20 1.62
CA GLY A 192 4.23 -0.55 2.29
C GLY A 192 5.64 -0.26 1.76
N GLN A 193 5.76 0.46 0.64
CA GLN A 193 7.06 0.87 0.11
C GLN A 193 7.81 1.75 1.10
N ARG A 194 9.11 1.49 1.25
CA ARG A 194 10.00 2.16 2.22
C ARG A 194 11.00 3.04 1.49
N LEU A 195 11.18 4.25 1.98
CA LEU A 195 12.23 5.18 1.55
C LEU A 195 13.09 5.55 2.76
N PRO A 196 14.39 5.76 2.59
CA PRO A 196 15.22 6.20 3.70
C PRO A 196 14.76 7.59 4.19
N PHE A 197 14.69 7.76 5.50
CA PHE A 197 14.40 9.05 6.13
C PHE A 197 15.66 9.91 6.16
N ARG A 198 15.96 10.56 5.04
CA ARG A 198 17.15 11.39 4.80
C ARG A 198 16.88 12.44 3.72
N MET A 199 17.85 13.28 3.37
CA MET A 199 17.68 14.23 2.27
C MET A 199 17.66 13.51 0.90
N PRO A 200 16.85 13.97 -0.07
CA PRO A 200 15.75 14.94 0.07
C PRO A 200 14.40 14.32 0.50
N THR A 201 14.28 12.99 0.57
CA THR A 201 13.00 12.28 0.78
C THR A 201 12.31 12.59 2.12
N GLY A 202 13.09 12.89 3.16
CA GLY A 202 12.64 13.21 4.51
C GLY A 202 12.47 14.71 4.82
N SER A 203 12.77 15.60 3.87
CA SER A 203 12.77 17.05 4.11
C SER A 203 11.45 17.57 4.67
N VAL A 204 10.31 17.05 4.18
CA VAL A 204 8.97 17.47 4.62
C VAL A 204 8.69 17.15 6.09
N PHE A 205 9.31 16.11 6.66
CA PHE A 205 9.22 15.81 8.09
C PHE A 205 10.28 16.59 8.88
N ALA A 206 11.52 16.57 8.39
CA ALA A 206 12.66 17.18 9.07
C ALA A 206 12.53 18.69 9.25
N ALA A 207 11.83 19.39 8.35
CA ALA A 207 11.63 20.83 8.41
C ALA A 207 10.84 21.32 9.64
N TRP A 208 10.12 20.44 10.34
CA TRP A 208 9.40 20.76 11.58
C TRP A 208 10.02 20.13 12.84
N MET A 209 11.11 19.38 12.70
CA MET A 209 11.82 18.80 13.85
C MET A 209 12.50 19.90 14.71
N PRO A 210 12.70 19.65 16.01
CA PRO A 210 13.52 20.53 16.85
C PRO A 210 14.95 20.65 16.30
N GLU A 211 15.57 21.83 16.40
CA GLU A 211 16.91 22.09 15.84
C GLU A 211 17.97 21.07 16.27
N ARG A 212 17.92 20.63 17.53
CA ARG A 212 18.84 19.60 18.06
C ARG A 212 18.67 18.24 17.38
N GLU A 213 17.47 17.90 16.96
CA GLU A 213 17.21 16.63 16.27
C GLU A 213 17.55 16.73 14.78
N VAL A 214 17.35 17.90 14.17
CA VAL A 214 17.81 18.19 12.80
C VAL A 214 19.33 17.98 12.69
N ASP A 215 20.10 18.42 13.68
CA ASP A 215 21.55 18.23 13.70
C ASP A 215 21.95 16.76 13.70
N HIS A 216 21.29 15.97 14.55
CA HIS A 216 21.52 14.53 14.63
C HIS A 216 21.09 13.81 13.35
N TRP A 217 20.00 14.26 12.73
CA TRP A 217 19.51 13.72 11.46
C TRP A 217 20.42 14.04 10.28
N LEU A 218 20.93 15.27 10.19
CA LEU A 218 21.90 15.69 9.16
C LEU A 218 23.26 14.99 9.33
N GLY A 219 23.69 14.71 10.56
CA GLY A 219 24.97 14.04 10.83
C GLY A 219 25.04 12.56 10.40
N ARG A 220 23.93 11.94 9.99
CA ARG A 220 23.85 10.53 9.59
C ARG A 220 23.94 10.29 8.08
N GLN A 221 24.23 11.33 7.30
CA GLN A 221 24.15 11.32 5.84
C GLN A 221 25.27 12.16 5.23
N ASP A 222 25.72 11.78 4.04
CA ASP A 222 26.75 12.53 3.31
C ASP A 222 26.12 13.74 2.64
N ILE A 223 26.21 14.90 3.31
CA ILE A 223 25.70 16.17 2.81
C ILE A 223 26.85 17.09 2.41
N LYS A 224 26.73 17.72 1.24
CA LYS A 224 27.76 18.64 0.71
C LYS A 224 28.08 19.78 1.68
N THR A 225 27.05 20.43 2.22
CA THR A 225 27.20 21.44 3.27
C THR A 225 26.01 21.42 4.23
N ARG A 226 26.30 21.52 5.54
CA ARG A 226 25.26 21.61 6.58
C ARG A 226 24.39 22.84 6.42
N GLU A 227 25.02 23.98 6.13
CA GLU A 227 24.32 25.26 5.97
C GLU A 227 23.30 25.21 4.84
N ALA A 228 23.66 24.63 3.68
CA ALA A 228 22.69 24.49 2.60
C ALA A 228 21.53 23.55 2.96
N ALA A 229 21.81 22.44 3.66
CA ALA A 229 20.75 21.52 4.09
C ALA A 229 19.77 22.19 5.06
N VAL A 230 20.27 22.95 6.04
CA VAL A 230 19.44 23.73 6.97
C VAL A 230 18.64 24.81 6.22
N ASN A 231 19.24 25.48 5.24
CA ASN A 231 18.54 26.47 4.41
C ASN A 231 17.41 25.85 3.59
N VAL A 232 17.59 24.63 3.08
CA VAL A 232 16.52 23.87 2.41
C VAL A 232 15.38 23.56 3.38
N LEU A 233 15.68 23.04 4.59
CA LEU A 233 14.64 22.76 5.58
C LEU A 233 13.89 24.04 6.02
N ALA A 234 14.61 25.14 6.23
CA ALA A 234 14.00 26.44 6.54
C ALA A 234 13.09 26.93 5.39
N THR A 235 13.49 26.66 4.15
CA THR A 235 12.72 26.98 2.95
C THR A 235 11.43 26.16 2.87
N VAL A 236 11.53 24.83 3.08
CA VAL A 236 10.37 23.92 3.14
C VAL A 236 9.41 24.37 4.24
N ARG A 237 9.92 24.66 5.45
CA ARG A 237 9.11 25.14 6.58
C ARG A 237 8.41 26.46 6.26
N LYS A 238 9.14 27.42 5.65
CA LYS A 238 8.59 28.74 5.28
C LYS A 238 7.47 28.65 4.25
N ARG A 239 7.59 27.73 3.28
CA ARG A 239 6.57 27.52 2.24
C ARG A 239 5.41 26.66 2.73
N GLY A 240 5.66 25.77 3.69
CA GLY A 240 4.69 24.79 4.17
C GLY A 240 4.66 23.50 3.36
N PHE A 241 5.56 23.31 2.38
CA PHE A 241 5.59 22.12 1.53
C PHE A 241 7.00 21.89 0.97
N SER A 242 7.27 20.64 0.61
CA SER A 242 8.44 20.22 -0.16
C SER A 242 8.04 19.93 -1.61
N VAL A 243 8.96 20.14 -2.55
CA VAL A 243 8.71 20.00 -3.98
C VAL A 243 9.85 19.30 -4.70
N GLY A 244 9.51 18.27 -5.48
CA GLY A 244 10.41 17.59 -6.40
C GLY A 244 10.20 18.07 -7.84
N LEU A 245 11.30 18.29 -8.55
CA LEU A 245 11.31 18.69 -9.95
C LEU A 245 11.53 17.49 -10.86
N ILE A 246 11.03 17.57 -12.10
CA ILE A 246 11.33 16.57 -13.11
C ILE A 246 12.78 16.70 -13.59
N ASN A 247 13.53 15.61 -13.49
CA ASN A 247 14.83 15.44 -14.13
C ASN A 247 15.03 13.96 -14.52
N ASP A 248 16.17 13.64 -15.13
CA ASP A 248 16.49 12.27 -15.53
C ASP A 248 16.58 11.33 -14.33
N ALA A 249 17.13 11.81 -13.22
CA ALA A 249 17.20 11.04 -11.98
C ALA A 249 15.82 10.74 -11.39
N GLN A 250 14.87 11.67 -11.45
CA GLN A 250 13.50 11.48 -10.98
C GLN A 250 12.76 10.45 -11.84
N ARG A 251 12.96 10.47 -13.16
CA ARG A 251 12.40 9.45 -14.06
C ARG A 251 13.00 8.06 -13.79
N ALA A 252 14.33 7.99 -13.64
CA ALA A 252 15.02 6.75 -13.30
C ALA A 252 14.61 6.22 -11.93
N PHE A 253 14.52 7.09 -10.92
CA PHE A 253 14.07 6.76 -9.58
C PHE A 253 12.65 6.21 -9.60
N SER A 254 11.69 6.88 -10.23
CA SER A 254 10.32 6.38 -10.34
C SER A 254 10.24 5.04 -11.08
N ALA A 255 10.99 4.85 -12.18
CA ALA A 255 11.01 3.60 -12.93
C ALA A 255 11.67 2.43 -12.17
N GLN A 256 12.70 2.71 -11.37
CA GLN A 256 13.36 1.72 -10.53
C GLN A 256 12.50 1.37 -9.32
N LEU A 257 11.94 2.37 -8.64
CA LEU A 257 11.02 2.18 -7.51
C LEU A 257 9.80 1.35 -7.89
N ALA A 258 9.32 1.55 -9.11
CA ALA A 258 8.29 0.76 -9.77
C ALA A 258 8.67 -0.71 -10.05
N ALA A 259 9.95 -0.98 -10.30
CA ALA A 259 10.50 -2.33 -10.48
C ALA A 259 10.90 -2.96 -9.13
N ALA A 260 10.98 -2.17 -8.07
CA ALA A 260 11.44 -2.53 -6.74
C ALA A 260 10.36 -3.28 -5.93
N TYR A 261 10.07 -4.50 -6.35
CA TYR A 261 9.67 -5.60 -5.46
C TYR A 261 10.58 -6.83 -5.64
N GLU A 262 11.35 -6.89 -6.74
CA GLU A 262 12.42 -7.86 -6.97
C GLU A 262 13.77 -7.31 -6.49
N GLY A 263 13.95 -7.13 -5.18
CA GLY A 263 15.27 -7.05 -4.54
C GLY A 263 16.26 -6.03 -5.11
N ILE A 264 15.91 -4.74 -5.19
CA ILE A 264 16.88 -3.69 -5.54
C ILE A 264 17.97 -3.61 -4.46
N ALA A 265 19.23 -3.63 -4.90
CA ALA A 265 20.38 -3.39 -4.03
C ALA A 265 20.35 -1.97 -3.46
N VAL A 266 20.57 -1.84 -2.14
CA VAL A 266 20.52 -0.56 -1.40
C VAL A 266 21.41 0.50 -2.04
N GLU A 267 22.58 0.13 -2.54
CA GLU A 267 23.56 1.01 -3.19
C GLU A 267 22.97 1.74 -4.41
N THR A 268 22.17 1.06 -5.23
CA THR A 268 21.51 1.65 -6.41
C THR A 268 20.46 2.68 -6.03
N LEU A 269 19.76 2.48 -4.91
CA LEU A 269 18.79 3.44 -4.39
C LEU A 269 19.49 4.72 -3.91
N GLU A 270 20.71 4.62 -3.39
CA GLU A 270 21.45 5.79 -2.90
C GLU A 270 21.89 6.75 -4.00
N GLU A 271 22.40 6.19 -5.09
CA GLU A 271 22.80 6.97 -6.27
C GLU A 271 21.60 7.72 -6.88
N LEU A 272 20.45 7.03 -7.00
CA LEU A 272 19.23 7.62 -7.53
C LEU A 272 18.71 8.75 -6.65
N ILE A 273 18.66 8.55 -5.33
CA ILE A 273 18.20 9.55 -4.36
C ILE A 273 19.10 10.80 -4.41
N SER A 274 20.41 10.62 -4.54
CA SER A 274 21.38 11.72 -4.59
C SER A 274 21.24 12.59 -5.85
N GLY A 275 20.66 12.04 -6.93
CA GLY A 275 20.39 12.77 -8.17
C GLY A 275 19.06 13.55 -8.18
N LEU A 276 18.20 13.38 -7.17
CA LEU A 276 16.89 14.01 -7.13
C LEU A 276 17.01 15.52 -6.94
N ALA A 277 16.30 16.29 -7.77
CA ALA A 277 16.22 17.74 -7.65
C ALA A 277 15.00 18.12 -6.81
N TYR A 278 15.24 18.55 -5.56
CA TYR A 278 14.20 18.95 -4.60
C TYR A 278 14.47 20.34 -4.05
N ASP A 279 13.37 21.01 -3.67
CA ASP A 279 13.36 22.22 -2.85
C ASP A 279 14.35 23.30 -3.31
N PRO A 280 14.25 23.74 -4.59
CA PRO A 280 15.11 24.79 -5.12
C PRO A 280 14.93 26.07 -4.29
N ALA A 281 16.01 26.81 -4.02
CA ALA A 281 15.94 28.03 -3.21
C ALA A 281 15.02 29.10 -3.83
N GLU A 282 15.08 29.26 -5.15
CA GLU A 282 14.21 30.16 -5.91
C GLU A 282 12.91 29.47 -6.35
N TRP A 283 11.80 30.20 -6.28
CA TRP A 283 10.47 29.72 -6.67
C TRP A 283 9.89 30.59 -7.80
N ASN A 284 10.51 30.49 -8.97
CA ASN A 284 10.13 31.26 -10.17
C ASN A 284 9.26 30.42 -11.14
N GLU A 285 8.73 31.05 -12.18
CA GLU A 285 7.81 30.40 -13.13
C GLU A 285 8.41 29.19 -13.86
N ALA A 286 9.71 29.20 -14.16
CA ALA A 286 10.37 28.05 -14.78
C ALA A 286 10.37 26.84 -13.84
N VAL A 287 10.75 27.06 -12.58
CA VAL A 287 10.74 26.03 -11.54
C VAL A 287 9.32 25.48 -11.32
N LYS A 288 8.31 26.36 -11.26
CA LYS A 288 6.91 25.95 -11.14
C LYS A 288 6.43 25.09 -12.32
N GLY A 289 6.97 25.32 -13.52
CA GLY A 289 6.70 24.51 -14.71
C GLY A 289 7.28 23.10 -14.65
N ASP A 290 8.34 22.89 -13.87
CA ASP A 290 9.06 21.62 -13.75
C ASP A 290 8.69 20.80 -12.51
N ALA A 291 7.95 21.37 -11.57
CA ALA A 291 7.46 20.67 -10.39
C ALA A 291 6.54 19.48 -10.76
N ARG A 292 6.86 18.29 -10.24
CA ARG A 292 6.09 17.05 -10.49
C ARG A 292 5.75 16.26 -9.24
N VAL A 293 6.33 16.64 -8.10
CA VAL A 293 6.04 16.03 -6.80
C VAL A 293 5.84 17.18 -5.82
N VAL A 294 4.73 17.19 -5.09
CA VAL A 294 4.46 18.16 -4.04
C VAL A 294 4.10 17.40 -2.78
N SER A 295 4.82 17.64 -1.69
CA SER A 295 4.59 16.97 -0.40
C SER A 295 4.27 17.99 0.69
N VAL A 296 3.20 17.78 1.43
CA VAL A 296 2.68 18.69 2.46
C VAL A 296 2.54 17.92 3.78
N PRO A 297 3.04 18.45 4.91
CA PRO A 297 2.85 17.82 6.21
C PRO A 297 1.40 17.92 6.67
N VAL A 298 0.96 16.87 7.36
CA VAL A 298 -0.30 16.83 8.10
C VAL A 298 0.04 16.73 9.58
N PHE A 299 -0.47 17.67 10.36
CA PHE A 299 -0.20 17.76 11.78
C PHE A 299 -1.20 16.95 12.60
N GLY A 300 -0.69 16.28 13.63
CA GLY A 300 -1.49 15.61 14.65
C GLY A 300 -1.90 16.56 15.77
N ILE A 301 -2.64 16.02 16.75
CA ILE A 301 -3.09 16.76 17.93
C ILE A 301 -1.94 17.34 18.77
N ASP A 302 -0.80 16.67 18.77
CA ASP A 302 0.38 17.05 19.55
C ASP A 302 1.23 18.14 18.87
N GLY A 303 0.85 18.57 17.66
CA GLY A 303 1.60 19.53 16.85
C GLY A 303 2.74 18.92 16.03
N ASP A 304 3.04 17.63 16.23
CA ASP A 304 3.96 16.86 15.41
C ASP A 304 3.34 16.45 14.07
N ILE A 305 4.19 16.10 13.09
CA ILE A 305 3.74 15.61 11.79
C ILE A 305 3.27 14.16 11.94
N ALA A 306 1.96 13.94 11.76
CA ALA A 306 1.37 12.61 11.77
C ALA A 306 1.65 11.83 10.48
N MET A 307 1.64 12.54 9.34
CA MET A 307 1.93 12.00 8.01
C MET A 307 2.30 13.14 7.05
N ALA A 308 2.80 12.81 5.87
CA ALA A 308 2.86 13.74 4.74
C ALA A 308 1.94 13.25 3.63
N LEU A 309 1.14 14.16 3.06
CA LEU A 309 0.43 13.91 1.81
C LEU A 309 1.37 14.30 0.66
N THR A 310 1.48 13.45 -0.36
CA THR A 310 2.30 13.73 -1.54
C THR A 310 1.50 13.54 -2.81
N LEU A 311 1.43 14.59 -3.63
CA LEU A 311 0.79 14.59 -4.95
C LEU A 311 1.84 14.49 -6.05
N TYR A 312 1.62 13.61 -7.02
CA TYR A 312 2.49 13.42 -8.19
C TYR A 312 1.70 12.78 -9.34
N GLY A 313 2.33 12.66 -10.52
CA GLY A 313 1.68 12.08 -11.69
C GLY A 313 0.50 12.90 -12.24
N PHE A 314 0.31 14.12 -11.73
CA PHE A 314 -0.68 15.06 -12.25
C PHE A 314 -0.27 15.55 -13.66
N PRO A 315 -1.24 15.98 -14.48
CA PRO A 315 -0.97 16.52 -15.80
C PRO A 315 0.03 17.67 -15.77
N LYS A 316 0.67 17.94 -16.91
CA LYS A 316 1.56 19.11 -17.03
C LYS A 316 0.79 20.35 -16.55
N PRO A 317 1.36 21.16 -15.64
CA PRO A 317 0.65 22.30 -15.08
C PRO A 317 0.19 23.28 -16.17
N PRO A 318 -1.03 23.85 -16.02
CA PRO A 318 -1.55 24.87 -16.94
C PRO A 318 -0.73 26.18 -16.85
N GLU A 319 -1.08 27.20 -17.64
CA GLU A 319 -0.46 28.53 -17.52
C GLU A 319 -0.55 29.04 -16.06
N GLY A 320 0.60 29.44 -15.49
CA GLY A 320 0.74 29.77 -14.06
C GLY A 320 1.41 28.67 -13.21
N GLY A 321 1.68 27.49 -13.78
CA GLY A 321 2.50 26.46 -13.13
C GLY A 321 1.78 25.62 -12.08
N VAL A 322 2.53 25.00 -11.18
CA VAL A 322 2.04 24.01 -10.19
C VAL A 322 1.19 24.60 -9.05
N ASP A 323 1.02 25.93 -8.98
CA ASP A 323 0.44 26.62 -7.82
C ASP A 323 -1.00 26.16 -7.50
N ALA A 324 -1.82 25.87 -8.52
CA ALA A 324 -3.18 25.34 -8.30
C ALA A 324 -3.17 23.96 -7.62
N TYR A 325 -2.25 23.08 -8.04
CA TYR A 325 -2.08 21.77 -7.42
C TYR A 325 -1.60 21.90 -5.96
N ILE A 326 -0.66 22.82 -5.70
CA ILE A 326 -0.18 23.13 -4.35
C ILE A 326 -1.35 23.60 -3.47
N ALA A 327 -2.18 24.51 -3.95
CA ALA A 327 -3.34 25.00 -3.21
C ALA A 327 -4.27 23.85 -2.81
N HIS A 328 -4.61 22.96 -3.75
CA HIS A 328 -5.49 21.82 -3.48
C HIS A 328 -4.91 20.88 -2.41
N ILE A 329 -3.63 20.50 -2.50
CA ILE A 329 -3.02 19.59 -1.52
C ILE A 329 -2.81 20.26 -0.15
N VAL A 330 -2.47 21.56 -0.11
CA VAL A 330 -2.34 22.31 1.15
C VAL A 330 -3.68 22.38 1.88
N GLU A 331 -4.77 22.69 1.16
CA GLU A 331 -6.11 22.70 1.74
C GLU A 331 -6.55 21.31 2.21
N ALA A 332 -6.26 20.26 1.44
CA ALA A 332 -6.53 18.89 1.84
C ALA A 332 -5.77 18.53 3.13
N ALA A 333 -4.46 18.82 3.20
CA ALA A 333 -3.64 18.56 4.38
C ALA A 333 -4.14 19.32 5.62
N ALA A 334 -4.61 20.57 5.45
CA ALA A 334 -5.21 21.35 6.52
C ALA A 334 -6.52 20.72 7.04
N ARG A 335 -7.40 20.25 6.14
CA ARG A 335 -8.64 19.54 6.53
C ARG A 335 -8.34 18.23 7.25
N VAL A 336 -7.36 17.46 6.78
CA VAL A 336 -6.92 16.24 7.47
C VAL A 336 -6.36 16.58 8.85
N SER A 337 -5.47 17.57 8.96
CA SER A 337 -4.90 18.00 10.25
C SER A 337 -5.99 18.41 11.25
N ALA A 338 -7.00 19.17 10.80
CA ALA A 338 -8.15 19.53 11.61
C ALA A 338 -8.95 18.30 12.09
N SER A 339 -9.14 17.29 11.22
CA SER A 339 -9.78 16.02 11.57
C SER A 339 -8.96 15.16 12.55
N LEU A 340 -7.64 15.37 12.62
CA LEU A 340 -6.76 14.75 13.60
C LEU A 340 -6.72 15.52 14.93
N GLY A 341 -7.36 16.69 15.01
CA GLY A 341 -7.41 17.53 16.20
C GLY A 341 -6.24 18.48 16.35
N ALA A 342 -5.45 18.72 15.29
CA ALA A 342 -4.41 19.75 15.31
C ALA A 342 -5.04 21.13 15.53
N GLN A 343 -4.46 21.93 16.43
CA GLN A 343 -4.86 23.33 16.55
C GLN A 343 -4.33 24.11 15.36
N VAL A 344 -5.21 24.84 14.67
CA VAL A 344 -4.84 25.71 13.55
C VAL A 344 -3.97 26.83 14.13
N GLY A 345 -2.65 26.76 13.88
CA GLY A 345 -1.67 27.78 14.22
C GLY A 345 -1.52 28.81 13.11
#